data_AF-A0A751TSZ7-F1
#
_entry.id   AF-A0A751TSZ7-F1
#
_cell.length_a   1.000
_cell.length_b   1.000
_cell.length_c   1.000
_cell.angle_alpha   90.00
_cell.angle_beta   90.00
_cell.angle_gamma   90.00
#
_symmetry.space_group_name_H-M   'P 1'
#
loop_
_entity.id
_entity.type
_entity.pdbx_description
1 polymer ?
#
loop_
_entity_poly.entity_id
_entity_poly.type
_entity_poly.pdbx_seq_one_letter_code
_entity_poly.pdbx_strand_id
1 'polypeptide(L)'
;DEKTPLLFQWFERNPARFGKNDIPIINTEKNPYLNNIIKAATIEKERLIGIFVDGDFFPGQKDAFSKLEYDYENIKVIYRNDIDFSMYDKKLSEIYMENISKQESMPEEKRDCHLLQLLKKELSDIQEGNDSLIKSYLLDKGHGWFDFYRNMAMLKAGQLFLEADKVGCYDLSTNSGCIYLDADMIITEKLGGIYIPDGIAVHVERIDGRASMENGIIAVDRNNHPALLAGLEIMHTKFD
;
A
#
# COMPACT_ATOMS: atom_id res chain seq x y z
N ASP A 1 -5.21 -19.42 -1.35
CA ASP A 1 -5.12 -20.52 -2.34
C ASP A 1 -4.18 -20.09 -3.48
N GLU A 2 -4.06 -20.88 -4.53
CA GLU A 2 -3.29 -20.53 -5.74
C GLU A 2 -3.91 -19.41 -6.59
N LYS A 3 -5.15 -18.99 -6.29
CA LYS A 3 -5.85 -17.91 -6.98
C LYS A 3 -5.72 -16.56 -6.29
N THR A 4 -5.21 -16.52 -5.06
CA THR A 4 -5.01 -15.31 -4.28
C THR A 4 -4.19 -14.29 -5.08
N PRO A 5 -4.65 -13.06 -5.31
CA PRO A 5 -3.98 -12.14 -6.23
C PRO A 5 -2.60 -11.71 -5.73
N LEU A 6 -1.66 -11.48 -6.66
CA LEU A 6 -0.42 -10.76 -6.36
C LEU A 6 -0.63 -9.27 -6.51
N LEU A 7 0.10 -8.48 -5.72
CA LEU A 7 0.07 -7.03 -5.79
C LEU A 7 1.50 -6.47 -5.83
N PHE A 8 1.78 -5.69 -6.86
CA PHE A 8 2.95 -4.82 -6.94
C PHE A 8 2.49 -3.38 -6.76
N GLN A 9 3.40 -2.50 -6.35
CA GLN A 9 3.10 -1.07 -6.17
C GLN A 9 4.11 -0.21 -6.95
N TRP A 10 3.62 0.85 -7.59
CA TRP A 10 4.46 1.85 -8.22
C TRP A 10 3.90 3.26 -8.09
N PHE A 11 4.42 4.02 -7.12
CA PHE A 11 4.01 5.39 -6.85
C PHE A 11 5.07 6.34 -7.41
N GLU A 12 4.72 7.09 -8.45
CA GLU A 12 5.65 7.89 -9.23
C GLU A 12 5.55 9.38 -8.86
N ARG A 13 6.64 9.92 -8.30
CA ARG A 13 6.74 11.35 -7.95
C ARG A 13 6.92 12.24 -9.17
N ASN A 14 7.63 11.76 -10.19
CA ASN A 14 7.94 12.52 -11.39
C ASN A 14 7.63 11.72 -12.67
N PRO A 15 6.34 11.62 -13.07
CA PRO A 15 5.95 10.92 -14.29
C PRO A 15 6.60 11.47 -15.57
N ALA A 16 7.06 12.73 -15.56
CA ALA A 16 7.72 13.36 -16.70
C ALA A 16 9.12 12.83 -17.01
N ARG A 17 9.70 12.00 -16.14
CA ARG A 17 10.97 11.31 -16.43
C ARG A 17 10.82 10.16 -17.43
N PHE A 18 9.60 9.75 -17.73
CA PHE A 18 9.28 8.78 -18.78
C PHE A 18 8.80 9.49 -20.06
N GLY A 19 8.80 8.79 -21.19
CA GLY A 19 8.12 9.26 -22.38
C GLY A 19 6.63 9.46 -22.14
N LYS A 20 6.01 10.37 -22.90
CA LYS A 20 4.58 10.72 -22.78
C LYS A 20 3.63 9.55 -23.06
N ASN A 21 4.12 8.52 -23.76
CA ASN A 21 3.37 7.33 -24.14
C ASN A 21 4.03 6.04 -23.61
N ASP A 22 4.99 6.16 -22.70
CA ASP A 22 5.65 5.02 -22.07
C ASP A 22 4.85 4.58 -20.84
N ILE A 23 4.97 3.30 -20.46
CA ILE A 23 4.47 2.81 -19.17
C ILE A 23 5.33 3.45 -18.08
N PRO A 24 4.77 4.27 -17.17
CA PRO A 24 5.54 5.06 -16.22
C PRO A 24 5.95 4.26 -14.97
N ILE A 25 6.54 3.08 -15.20
CA ILE A 25 7.17 2.20 -14.20
C ILE A 25 8.64 2.06 -14.57
N ILE A 26 9.54 2.16 -13.58
CA ILE A 26 10.98 2.07 -13.86
C ILE A 26 11.33 0.74 -14.52
N ASN A 27 12.12 0.82 -15.60
CA ASN A 27 12.53 -0.37 -16.35
C ASN A 27 13.93 -0.20 -16.94
N THR A 28 14.90 0.08 -16.07
CA THR A 28 16.31 0.22 -16.44
C THR A 28 17.05 -1.10 -16.23
N GLU A 29 18.29 -1.20 -16.73
CA GLU A 29 19.14 -2.38 -16.46
C GLU A 29 19.33 -2.64 -14.96
N LYS A 30 19.50 -1.58 -14.16
CA LYS A 30 19.66 -1.67 -12.70
C LYS A 30 18.35 -2.02 -11.98
N ASN A 31 17.27 -1.39 -12.42
CA ASN A 31 15.94 -1.54 -11.82
C ASN A 31 14.93 -1.95 -12.90
N PRO A 32 14.90 -3.23 -13.31
CA PRO A 32 14.04 -3.75 -14.39
C PRO A 32 12.63 -4.10 -13.87
N TYR A 33 12.02 -3.21 -13.10
CA TYR A 33 10.84 -3.54 -12.29
C TYR A 33 9.60 -3.85 -13.14
N LEU A 34 9.35 -3.09 -14.20
CA LEU A 34 8.29 -3.42 -15.15
C LEU A 34 8.50 -4.82 -15.77
N ASN A 35 9.73 -5.15 -16.16
CA ASN A 35 10.05 -6.48 -16.69
C ASN A 35 9.82 -7.59 -15.65
N ASN A 36 10.15 -7.35 -14.38
CA ASN A 36 9.93 -8.31 -13.30
C ASN A 36 8.43 -8.59 -13.11
N ILE A 37 7.60 -7.54 -13.12
CA ILE A 37 6.13 -7.65 -12.99
C ILE A 37 5.54 -8.42 -14.19
N ILE A 38 5.97 -8.12 -15.42
CA ILE A 38 5.54 -8.84 -16.63
C ILE A 38 5.96 -10.32 -16.57
N LYS A 39 7.17 -10.60 -16.09
CA LYS A 39 7.66 -11.98 -15.91
C LYS A 39 6.82 -12.72 -14.87
N ALA A 40 6.49 -12.08 -13.74
CA ALA A 40 5.59 -12.63 -12.74
C ALA A 40 4.22 -12.98 -13.36
N ALA A 41 3.62 -12.06 -14.13
CA ALA A 41 2.35 -12.31 -14.82
C ALA A 41 2.42 -13.46 -15.85
N THR A 42 3.58 -13.63 -16.49
CA THR A 42 3.82 -14.73 -17.44
C THR A 42 3.98 -16.08 -16.75
N ILE A 43 4.48 -16.13 -15.52
CA ILE A 43 4.61 -17.36 -14.72
C ILE A 43 3.26 -17.72 -14.07
N GLU A 44 2.61 -16.73 -13.47
CA GLU A 44 1.35 -16.83 -12.73
C GLU A 44 0.14 -16.53 -13.62
N LYS A 45 0.05 -17.17 -14.80
CA LYS A 45 -0.97 -16.87 -15.82
C LYS A 45 -2.41 -17.04 -15.36
N GLU A 46 -2.66 -17.91 -14.39
CA GLU A 46 -4.02 -18.16 -13.86
C GLU A 46 -4.34 -17.31 -12.61
N ARG A 47 -3.42 -16.44 -12.19
CA ARG A 47 -3.57 -15.57 -11.02
C ARG A 47 -3.63 -14.11 -11.45
N LEU A 48 -4.47 -13.32 -10.79
CA LEU A 48 -4.52 -11.88 -10.99
C LEU A 48 -3.26 -11.20 -10.45
N ILE A 49 -2.73 -10.26 -11.22
CA ILE A 49 -1.53 -9.47 -10.91
C ILE A 49 -1.93 -8.00 -10.88
N GLY A 50 -2.12 -7.48 -9.67
CA GLY A 50 -2.40 -6.07 -9.44
C GLY A 50 -1.13 -5.23 -9.55
N ILE A 51 -1.24 -4.07 -10.20
CA ILE A 51 -0.22 -3.02 -10.17
C ILE A 51 -0.90 -1.78 -9.59
N PHE A 52 -0.65 -1.53 -8.31
CA PHE A 52 -1.22 -0.41 -7.59
C PHE A 52 -0.40 0.86 -7.82
N VAL A 53 -0.98 1.82 -8.53
CA VAL A 53 -0.26 2.99 -9.05
C VAL A 53 -0.82 4.29 -8.50
N ASP A 54 0.07 5.27 -8.34
CA ASP A 54 -0.29 6.65 -8.06
C ASP A 54 0.73 7.60 -8.67
N GLY A 55 0.28 8.79 -9.07
CA GLY A 55 1.08 9.77 -9.78
C GLY A 55 0.27 10.61 -10.75
N ASP A 56 0.80 11.79 -11.08
CA ASP A 56 0.19 12.74 -12.01
C ASP A 56 0.49 12.33 -13.47
N PHE A 57 0.02 11.14 -13.86
CA PHE A 57 0.31 10.52 -15.15
C PHE A 57 -0.34 11.26 -16.33
N PHE A 58 0.39 11.39 -17.43
CA PHE A 58 -0.14 11.95 -18.67
C PHE A 58 -1.18 11.01 -19.32
N PRO A 59 -2.10 11.53 -20.14
CA PRO A 59 -3.07 10.70 -20.86
C PRO A 59 -2.44 9.53 -21.63
N GLY A 60 -1.35 9.79 -22.38
CA GLY A 60 -0.65 8.74 -23.12
C GLY A 60 0.02 7.68 -22.24
N GLN A 61 0.37 8.00 -21.00
CA GLN A 61 0.89 7.04 -20.02
C GLN A 61 -0.23 6.15 -19.47
N LYS A 62 -1.43 6.72 -19.27
CA LYS A 62 -2.63 5.95 -18.92
C LYS A 62 -3.05 5.04 -20.07
N ASP A 63 -2.95 5.51 -21.32
CA ASP A 63 -3.19 4.66 -22.50
C ASP A 63 -2.18 3.51 -22.57
N ALA A 64 -0.91 3.75 -22.22
CA ALA A 64 0.12 2.72 -22.14
C ALA A 64 -0.19 1.67 -21.05
N PHE A 65 -0.72 2.08 -19.89
CA PHE A 65 -1.22 1.15 -18.88
C PHE A 65 -2.41 0.32 -19.39
N SER A 66 -3.38 0.94 -20.06
CA SER A 66 -4.50 0.22 -20.66
C SER A 66 -4.04 -0.81 -21.70
N LYS A 67 -3.00 -0.46 -22.49
CA LYS A 67 -2.37 -1.41 -23.42
C LYS A 67 -1.67 -2.55 -22.69
N LEU A 68 -1.01 -2.30 -21.56
CA LEU A 68 -0.41 -3.36 -20.73
C LEU A 68 -1.47 -4.35 -20.22
N GLU A 69 -2.63 -3.86 -19.74
CA GLU A 69 -3.75 -4.72 -19.32
C GLU A 69 -4.35 -5.50 -20.50
N TYR A 70 -4.31 -4.95 -21.72
CA TYR A 70 -4.74 -5.64 -22.94
C TYR A 70 -3.76 -6.74 -23.37
N ASP A 71 -2.45 -6.44 -23.35
CA ASP A 71 -1.40 -7.37 -23.76
C ASP A 71 -1.23 -8.53 -22.75
N TYR A 72 -1.58 -8.31 -21.47
CA TYR A 72 -1.52 -9.30 -20.40
C TYR A 72 -2.82 -9.33 -19.60
N GLU A 73 -3.73 -10.24 -19.98
CA GLU A 73 -5.11 -10.30 -19.45
C GLU A 73 -5.18 -10.42 -17.92
N ASN A 74 -4.21 -11.04 -17.28
CA ASN A 74 -4.17 -11.21 -15.83
C ASN A 74 -3.58 -9.99 -15.08
N ILE A 75 -3.00 -9.02 -15.79
CA ILE A 75 -2.55 -7.75 -15.19
C ILE A 75 -3.74 -6.81 -14.99
N LYS A 76 -3.80 -6.17 -13.83
CA LYS A 76 -4.81 -5.17 -13.45
C LYS A 76 -4.12 -3.93 -12.89
N VAL A 77 -4.19 -2.81 -13.59
CA VAL A 77 -3.62 -1.53 -13.15
C VAL A 77 -4.67 -0.79 -12.31
N ILE A 78 -4.39 -0.61 -11.02
CA ILE A 78 -5.33 -0.05 -10.04
C ILE A 78 -4.81 1.32 -9.61
N TYR A 79 -5.52 2.39 -9.95
CA TYR A 79 -5.14 3.74 -9.51
C TYR A 79 -5.61 3.98 -8.08
N ARG A 80 -4.73 4.50 -7.23
CA ARG A 80 -5.05 4.86 -5.83
C ARG A 80 -6.21 5.86 -5.73
N ASN A 81 -6.36 6.76 -6.70
CA ASN A 81 -7.48 7.71 -6.77
C ASN A 81 -8.85 7.05 -6.99
N ASP A 82 -8.90 5.83 -7.53
CA ASP A 82 -10.15 5.16 -7.90
C ASP A 82 -10.69 4.31 -6.74
N ILE A 83 -9.93 4.20 -5.64
CA ILE A 83 -10.24 3.34 -4.51
C ILE A 83 -10.65 4.18 -3.29
N ASP A 84 -11.77 3.82 -2.68
CA ASP A 84 -12.27 4.48 -1.47
C ASP A 84 -11.64 3.86 -0.22
N PHE A 85 -10.68 4.57 0.38
CA PHE A 85 -10.08 4.18 1.64
C PHE A 85 -10.72 4.85 2.87
N SER A 86 -11.80 5.63 2.71
CA SER A 86 -12.38 6.46 3.78
C SER A 86 -12.78 5.68 5.03
N MET A 87 -13.13 4.39 4.89
CA MET A 87 -13.45 3.51 6.02
C MET A 87 -12.26 3.27 6.99
N TYR A 88 -11.03 3.55 6.56
CA TYR A 88 -9.82 3.43 7.37
C TYR A 88 -9.32 4.78 7.88
N ASP A 89 -10.00 5.88 7.55
CA ASP A 89 -9.57 7.22 7.92
C ASP A 89 -9.88 7.53 9.39
N LYS A 90 -9.12 8.48 9.94
CA LYS A 90 -9.42 9.13 11.22
C LYS A 90 -8.97 10.58 11.14
N LYS A 91 -9.72 11.48 11.76
CA LYS A 91 -9.33 12.90 11.81
C LYS A 91 -8.05 13.06 12.63
N LEU A 92 -7.12 13.86 12.12
CA LEU A 92 -5.89 14.20 12.84
C LEU A 92 -6.23 14.97 14.13
N SER A 93 -7.23 15.85 14.07
CA SER A 93 -7.70 16.61 15.22
C SER A 93 -8.17 15.70 16.37
N GLU A 94 -8.87 14.61 16.05
CA GLU A 94 -9.28 13.60 17.03
C GLU A 94 -8.07 12.89 17.65
N ILE A 95 -7.13 12.44 16.81
CA ILE A 95 -5.88 11.78 17.26
C ILE A 95 -5.09 12.70 18.20
N TYR A 96 -4.92 13.96 17.84
CA TYR A 96 -4.16 14.93 18.64
C TYR A 96 -4.89 15.26 19.94
N MET A 97 -6.20 15.47 19.93
CA MET A 97 -6.99 15.75 21.12
C MET A 97 -6.99 14.58 22.12
N GLU A 98 -7.08 13.34 21.64
CA GLU A 98 -6.95 12.14 22.46
C GLU A 98 -5.57 12.06 23.13
N ASN A 99 -4.49 12.33 22.38
CA ASN A 99 -3.13 12.31 22.91
C ASN A 99 -2.85 13.47 23.89
N ILE A 100 -3.37 14.67 23.61
CA ILE A 100 -3.30 15.81 24.53
C ILE A 100 -3.99 15.46 25.84
N SER A 101 -5.22 14.92 25.78
CA SER A 101 -5.97 14.52 26.96
C SER A 101 -5.24 13.45 27.77
N LYS A 102 -4.62 12.47 27.09
CA LYS A 102 -3.79 11.44 27.72
C LYS A 102 -2.59 12.04 28.46
N GLN A 103 -1.84 12.96 27.84
CA GLN A 103 -0.71 13.65 28.47
C GLN A 103 -1.13 14.54 29.65
N GLU A 104 -2.25 15.26 29.51
CA GLU A 104 -2.77 16.14 30.56
C GLU A 104 -3.29 15.36 31.77
N SER A 105 -3.82 14.14 31.56
CA SER A 105 -4.25 13.25 32.65
C SER A 105 -3.11 12.68 33.50
N MET A 106 -1.86 12.70 33.00
CA MET A 106 -0.70 12.21 33.74
C MET A 106 -0.24 13.23 34.80
N PRO A 107 0.34 12.75 35.93
CA PRO A 107 1.06 13.62 36.86
C PRO A 107 2.16 14.40 36.13
N GLU A 108 2.41 15.64 36.57
CA GLU A 108 3.36 16.55 35.91
C GLU A 108 4.75 15.94 35.73
N GLU A 109 5.22 15.12 36.68
CA GLU A 109 6.54 14.48 36.61
C GLU A 109 6.63 13.35 35.56
N LYS A 110 5.49 12.82 35.09
CA LYS A 110 5.41 11.74 34.10
C LYS A 110 4.97 12.21 32.72
N ARG A 111 4.59 13.48 32.62
CA ARG A 111 4.10 14.09 31.39
C ARG A 111 5.27 14.38 30.47
N ASP A 112 5.11 14.03 29.18
CA ASP A 112 6.03 14.50 28.15
C ASP A 112 5.60 15.91 27.72
N CYS A 113 6.19 16.92 28.36
CA CYS A 113 5.90 18.33 28.09
C CYS A 113 6.31 18.74 26.67
N HIS A 114 7.32 18.10 26.08
CA HIS A 114 7.74 18.41 24.71
C HIS A 114 6.71 17.88 23.71
N LEU A 115 6.32 16.61 23.86
CA LEU A 115 5.26 16.00 23.04
C LEU A 115 3.94 16.75 23.18
N LEU A 116 3.55 17.17 24.38
CA LEU A 116 2.32 17.94 24.59
C LEU A 116 2.34 19.29 23.85
N GLN A 117 3.48 19.98 23.83
CA GLN A 117 3.62 21.24 23.07
C GLN A 117 3.55 20.99 21.56
N LEU A 118 4.20 19.93 21.08
CA LEU A 118 4.14 19.52 19.69
C LEU A 118 2.71 19.19 19.27
N LEU A 119 1.99 18.36 20.03
CA LEU A 119 0.61 17.99 19.74
C LEU A 119 -0.32 19.21 19.63
N LYS A 120 -0.18 20.18 20.54
CA LYS A 120 -0.98 21.42 20.51
C LYS A 120 -0.68 22.27 19.29
N LYS A 121 0.59 22.31 18.87
CA LYS A 121 1.02 23.03 17.68
C LYS A 121 0.51 22.35 16.41
N GLU A 122 0.70 21.03 16.28
CA GLU A 122 0.24 20.27 15.13
C GLU A 122 -1.29 20.35 14.97
N LEU A 123 -2.04 20.34 16.08
CA LEU A 123 -3.48 20.58 16.08
C LEU A 123 -3.86 21.97 15.57
N SER A 124 -3.12 23.03 15.94
CA SER A 124 -3.39 24.38 15.44
C SER A 124 -2.99 24.58 13.98
N ASP A 125 -2.03 23.78 13.50
CA ASP A 125 -1.46 23.89 12.15
C ASP A 125 -2.24 23.06 11.10
N ILE A 126 -3.28 22.31 11.51
CA ILE A 126 -4.16 21.58 10.58
C ILE A 126 -4.83 22.57 9.62
N GLN A 127 -4.50 22.46 8.34
CA GLN A 127 -5.10 23.28 7.28
C GLN A 127 -6.55 22.87 7.00
N GLU A 128 -7.39 23.84 6.63
CA GLU A 128 -8.77 23.59 6.24
C GLU A 128 -8.85 22.54 5.12
N GLY A 129 -9.68 21.52 5.29
CA GLY A 129 -9.85 20.42 4.34
C GLY A 129 -8.84 19.27 4.45
N ASN A 130 -7.81 19.40 5.31
CA ASN A 130 -6.73 18.41 5.51
C ASN A 130 -6.79 17.68 6.86
N ASP A 131 -7.91 17.79 7.60
CA ASP A 131 -8.13 17.04 8.84
C ASP A 131 -8.47 15.56 8.55
N SER A 132 -7.48 14.79 8.13
CA SER A 132 -7.60 13.39 7.71
C SER A 132 -6.23 12.73 7.72
N LEU A 133 -6.13 11.58 8.37
CA LEU A 133 -4.94 10.74 8.38
C LEU A 133 -4.59 10.29 6.96
N ILE A 134 -5.56 9.83 6.18
CA ILE A 134 -5.30 9.38 4.80
C ILE A 134 -4.75 10.51 3.94
N LYS A 135 -5.34 11.72 4.05
CA LYS A 135 -4.88 12.86 3.26
C LYS A 135 -3.50 13.34 3.67
N SER A 136 -3.11 13.23 4.94
CA SER A 136 -1.79 13.69 5.39
C SER A 136 -0.66 12.95 4.69
N TYR A 137 -0.84 11.66 4.39
CA TYR A 137 0.13 10.84 3.65
C TYR A 137 0.17 11.14 2.14
N LEU A 138 -0.71 12.02 1.62
CA LEU A 138 -0.61 12.54 0.24
C LEU A 138 0.20 13.84 0.17
N LEU A 139 0.37 14.55 1.29
CA LEU A 139 1.04 15.86 1.33
C LEU A 139 2.55 15.72 1.21
N ASP A 140 3.12 14.71 1.86
CA ASP A 140 4.51 14.32 1.66
C ASP A 140 4.55 13.04 0.82
N LYS A 141 4.91 13.20 -0.47
CA LYS A 141 5.09 12.07 -1.40
C LYS A 141 6.35 11.23 -1.06
N GLY A 142 6.75 11.17 0.21
CA GLY A 142 7.89 10.51 0.84
C GLY A 142 7.90 8.99 0.77
N HIS A 143 8.68 8.34 1.64
CA HIS A 143 8.60 6.88 1.80
C HIS A 143 7.31 6.46 2.52
N GLY A 144 6.89 7.25 3.52
CA GLY A 144 5.61 7.04 4.21
C GLY A 144 4.38 7.02 3.30
N TRP A 145 4.39 7.75 2.18
CA TRP A 145 3.29 7.74 1.20
C TRP A 145 3.03 6.34 0.64
N PHE A 146 4.07 5.64 0.18
CA PHE A 146 3.87 4.31 -0.38
C PHE A 146 3.56 3.28 0.71
N ASP A 147 4.22 3.36 1.87
CA ASP A 147 4.04 2.39 2.97
C ASP A 147 2.63 2.45 3.53
N PHE A 148 2.11 3.66 3.73
CA PHE A 148 0.75 3.89 4.17
C PHE A 148 -0.25 3.23 3.24
N TYR A 149 -0.18 3.57 1.94
CA TYR A 149 -1.13 3.07 0.97
C TYR A 149 -0.93 1.59 0.63
N ARG A 150 0.27 1.03 0.82
CA ARG A 150 0.51 -0.42 0.78
C ARG A 150 -0.30 -1.12 1.87
N ASN A 151 -0.23 -0.63 3.12
CA ASN A 151 -1.02 -1.18 4.21
C ASN A 151 -2.53 -1.05 3.94
N MET A 152 -2.99 0.08 3.41
CA MET A 152 -4.41 0.28 3.06
C MET A 152 -4.86 -0.67 1.94
N ALA A 153 -4.03 -0.85 0.91
CA ALA A 153 -4.28 -1.81 -0.17
C ALA A 153 -4.34 -3.25 0.37
N MET A 154 -3.46 -3.61 1.32
CA MET A 154 -3.45 -4.92 1.96
C MET A 154 -4.60 -5.15 2.94
N LEU A 155 -5.13 -4.09 3.57
CA LEU A 155 -6.38 -4.16 4.31
C LEU A 155 -7.57 -4.44 3.40
N LYS A 156 -7.62 -3.86 2.20
CA LYS A 156 -8.64 -4.24 1.19
C LYS A 156 -8.38 -5.62 0.58
N ALA A 157 -7.13 -5.99 0.38
CA ALA A 157 -6.70 -7.25 -0.23
C ALA A 157 -7.47 -7.53 -1.54
N GLY A 158 -8.14 -8.69 -1.67
CA GLY A 158 -8.94 -9.01 -2.86
C GLY A 158 -10.07 -8.00 -3.16
N GLN A 159 -10.61 -7.33 -2.14
CA GLN A 159 -11.62 -6.29 -2.33
C GLN A 159 -11.08 -5.10 -3.14
N LEU A 160 -9.77 -4.83 -3.08
CA LEU A 160 -9.12 -3.79 -3.89
C LEU A 160 -9.37 -4.00 -5.39
N PHE A 161 -9.32 -5.25 -5.85
CA PHE A 161 -9.51 -5.62 -7.24
C PHE A 161 -10.97 -5.54 -7.68
N LEU A 162 -11.89 -5.81 -6.75
CA LEU A 162 -13.33 -5.71 -6.98
C LEU A 162 -13.78 -4.24 -7.06
N GLU A 163 -13.28 -3.39 -6.16
CA GLU A 163 -13.57 -1.95 -6.15
C GLU A 163 -13.00 -1.21 -7.36
N ALA A 164 -11.87 -1.69 -7.91
CA ALA A 164 -11.28 -1.16 -9.13
C ALA A 164 -12.12 -1.44 -10.40
N ASP A 165 -13.18 -2.26 -10.30
CA ASP A 165 -14.09 -2.65 -11.38
C ASP A 165 -13.36 -3.16 -12.64
N LYS A 166 -12.33 -4.00 -12.43
CA LYS A 166 -11.53 -4.56 -13.53
C LYS A 166 -12.08 -5.88 -14.04
N VAL A 167 -12.07 -6.05 -15.36
CA VAL A 167 -12.51 -7.27 -16.04
C VAL A 167 -11.66 -8.47 -15.57
N GLY A 168 -12.31 -9.61 -15.33
CA GLY A 168 -11.64 -10.86 -14.93
C GLY A 168 -11.46 -11.02 -13.41
N CYS A 169 -11.87 -10.02 -12.61
CA CYS A 169 -11.85 -10.10 -11.15
C CYS A 169 -13.05 -10.86 -10.54
N TYR A 170 -14.00 -11.34 -11.36
CA TYR A 170 -15.28 -11.92 -10.89
C TYR A 170 -15.14 -13.21 -10.08
N ASP A 171 -14.02 -13.92 -10.23
CA ASP A 171 -13.71 -15.13 -9.48
C ASP A 171 -13.15 -14.82 -8.07
N LEU A 172 -12.82 -13.55 -7.76
CA LEU A 172 -12.40 -13.15 -6.43
C LEU A 172 -13.60 -13.05 -5.49
N SER A 173 -13.50 -13.69 -4.34
CA SER A 173 -14.40 -13.45 -3.21
C SER A 173 -14.10 -12.08 -2.57
N THR A 174 -15.13 -11.44 -2.01
CA THR A 174 -14.99 -10.19 -1.24
C THR A 174 -14.07 -10.31 -0.03
N ASN A 175 -13.86 -11.53 0.46
CA ASN A 175 -12.97 -11.80 1.60
C ASN A 175 -11.61 -12.38 1.17
N SER A 176 -11.28 -12.36 -0.13
CA SER A 176 -10.02 -12.93 -0.62
C SER A 176 -8.82 -12.17 -0.06
N GLY A 177 -7.78 -12.90 0.27
CA GLY A 177 -6.47 -12.36 0.64
C GLY A 177 -5.73 -11.68 -0.51
N CYS A 178 -4.47 -11.36 -0.26
CA CYS A 178 -3.57 -10.77 -1.24
C CYS A 178 -2.12 -11.04 -0.85
N ILE A 179 -1.22 -11.11 -1.84
CA ILE A 179 0.21 -11.24 -1.63
C ILE A 179 0.90 -10.04 -2.27
N TYR A 180 1.33 -9.09 -1.45
CA TYR A 180 2.18 -7.98 -1.86
C TYR A 180 3.62 -8.42 -2.04
N LEU A 181 4.25 -7.94 -3.12
CA LEU A 181 5.66 -8.12 -3.41
C LEU A 181 6.26 -6.78 -3.89
N ASP A 182 7.41 -6.40 -3.36
CA ASP A 182 8.25 -5.37 -3.97
C ASP A 182 8.65 -5.78 -5.40
N ALA A 183 8.81 -4.81 -6.29
CA ALA A 183 9.00 -5.08 -7.71
C ALA A 183 10.39 -5.67 -8.06
N ASP A 184 11.31 -5.74 -7.11
CA ASP A 184 12.58 -6.44 -7.19
C ASP A 184 12.52 -7.90 -6.71
N MET A 185 11.40 -8.34 -6.14
CA MET A 185 11.16 -9.74 -5.78
C MET A 185 10.90 -10.57 -7.05
N ILE A 186 11.88 -11.37 -7.45
CA ILE A 186 11.84 -12.13 -8.71
C ILE A 186 11.11 -13.46 -8.54
N ILE A 187 9.94 -13.59 -9.16
CA ILE A 187 9.26 -14.88 -9.32
C ILE A 187 9.99 -15.69 -10.39
N THR A 188 10.34 -16.93 -10.05
CA THR A 188 11.06 -17.87 -10.93
C THR A 188 10.21 -19.07 -11.33
N GLU A 189 9.27 -19.47 -10.47
CA GLU A 189 8.32 -20.57 -10.67
C GLU A 189 6.97 -20.21 -10.04
N LYS A 190 5.93 -21.00 -10.33
CA LYS A 190 4.59 -20.79 -9.73
C LYS A 190 4.66 -20.98 -8.20
N LEU A 191 4.06 -20.07 -7.46
CA LEU A 191 3.99 -20.09 -6.00
C LEU A 191 3.10 -21.21 -5.47
N GLY A 192 2.07 -21.59 -6.23
CA GLY A 192 1.05 -22.55 -5.80
C GLY A 192 0.23 -22.03 -4.60
N GLY A 193 -0.26 -22.96 -3.78
CA GLY A 193 -0.92 -22.66 -2.52
C GLY A 193 0.10 -22.46 -1.39
N ILE A 194 -0.06 -21.39 -0.62
CA ILE A 194 0.85 -21.03 0.49
C ILE A 194 0.13 -21.24 1.81
N TYR A 195 0.84 -21.77 2.81
CA TYR A 195 0.37 -21.92 4.18
C TYR A 195 1.17 -20.99 5.10
N ILE A 196 0.47 -20.07 5.76
CA ILE A 196 1.07 -19.06 6.64
C ILE A 196 0.36 -19.06 8.00
N PRO A 197 1.09 -18.86 9.12
CA PRO A 197 0.49 -18.86 10.46
C PRO A 197 -0.59 -17.78 10.59
N ASP A 198 -1.78 -18.16 11.07
CA ASP A 198 -2.96 -17.30 11.25
C ASP A 198 -3.41 -16.52 10.00
N GLY A 199 -2.88 -16.85 8.82
CA GLY A 199 -3.20 -16.14 7.60
C GLY A 199 -2.36 -14.89 7.34
N ILE A 200 -1.22 -14.68 8.03
CA ILE A 200 -0.28 -13.58 7.73
C ILE A 200 1.20 -14.00 7.75
N ALA A 201 1.99 -13.48 6.80
CA ALA A 201 3.45 -13.53 6.83
C ALA A 201 4.06 -12.29 6.18
N VAL A 202 5.27 -11.92 6.62
CA VAL A 202 6.01 -10.76 6.12
C VAL A 202 7.44 -11.13 5.75
N HIS A 203 8.11 -10.29 4.96
CA HIS A 203 9.53 -10.44 4.66
C HIS A 203 10.37 -10.31 5.94
N VAL A 204 11.48 -11.07 6.00
CA VAL A 204 12.50 -10.91 7.04
C VAL A 204 13.83 -10.73 6.35
N GLU A 205 14.33 -9.50 6.33
CA GLU A 205 15.65 -9.19 5.80
C GLU A 205 16.72 -9.66 6.78
N ARG A 206 17.81 -10.22 6.23
CA ARG A 206 18.97 -10.67 6.99
C ARG A 206 20.25 -10.05 6.47
N ILE A 207 20.74 -9.03 7.17
CA ILE A 207 22.01 -8.35 6.88
C ILE A 207 22.96 -8.54 8.06
N ASP A 208 24.19 -8.97 7.78
CA ASP A 208 25.26 -9.12 8.78
C ASP A 208 24.86 -9.90 10.05
N GLY A 209 24.05 -10.95 9.87
CA GLY A 209 23.57 -11.81 10.95
C GLY A 209 22.43 -11.23 11.80
N ARG A 210 21.96 -10.01 11.49
CA ARG A 210 20.77 -9.41 12.11
C ARG A 210 19.54 -9.72 11.27
N ALA A 211 18.40 -9.86 11.93
CA ALA A 211 17.11 -10.05 11.27
C ALA A 211 16.20 -8.85 11.55
N SER A 212 15.57 -8.32 10.50
CA SER A 212 14.58 -7.24 10.57
C SER A 212 13.29 -7.69 9.88
N MET A 213 12.14 -7.32 10.43
CA MET A 213 10.86 -7.50 9.73
C MET A 213 10.73 -6.36 8.72
N GLU A 214 10.46 -6.72 7.47
CA GLU A 214 10.36 -5.78 6.37
C GLU A 214 9.01 -5.91 5.67
N ASN A 215 8.57 -4.83 5.03
CA ASN A 215 7.28 -4.76 4.36
C ASN A 215 7.36 -5.05 2.85
N GLY A 216 8.52 -5.50 2.34
CA GLY A 216 8.73 -5.84 0.94
C GLY A 216 8.02 -7.12 0.47
N ILE A 217 7.54 -7.94 1.41
CA ILE A 217 6.56 -9.00 1.16
C ILE A 217 5.54 -8.92 2.29
N ILE A 218 4.26 -8.90 1.95
CA ILE A 218 3.16 -9.04 2.90
C ILE A 218 2.15 -9.98 2.28
N ALA A 219 1.94 -11.15 2.89
CA ALA A 219 0.90 -12.08 2.48
C ALA A 219 -0.19 -12.11 3.53
N VAL A 220 -1.45 -11.92 3.11
CA VAL A 220 -2.64 -12.11 3.95
C VAL A 220 -3.61 -13.05 3.27
N ASP A 221 -4.30 -13.90 4.03
CA ASP A 221 -5.29 -14.85 3.50
C ASP A 221 -6.69 -14.24 3.33
N ARG A 222 -6.94 -13.09 3.96
CA ARG A 222 -8.23 -12.37 3.96
C ARG A 222 -8.04 -10.85 4.02
N ASN A 223 -9.03 -10.12 3.53
CA ASN A 223 -9.12 -8.68 3.77
C ASN A 223 -9.29 -8.37 5.27
N ASN A 224 -8.96 -7.15 5.68
CA ASN A 224 -9.05 -6.67 7.05
C ASN A 224 -8.39 -7.63 8.06
N HIS A 225 -7.22 -8.18 7.70
CA HIS A 225 -6.51 -9.12 8.56
C HIS A 225 -6.24 -8.46 9.94
N PRO A 226 -6.52 -9.14 11.08
CA PRO A 226 -6.45 -8.54 12.41
C PRO A 226 -5.09 -7.89 12.74
N ALA A 227 -3.98 -8.48 12.29
CA ALA A 227 -2.65 -7.91 12.48
C ALA A 227 -2.48 -6.55 11.78
N LEU A 228 -3.02 -6.38 10.56
CA LEU A 228 -2.98 -5.10 9.85
C LEU A 228 -3.95 -4.08 10.45
N LEU A 229 -5.11 -4.53 10.93
CA LEU A 229 -6.05 -3.68 11.67
C LEU A 229 -5.43 -3.17 12.98
N ALA A 230 -4.70 -4.01 13.71
CA ALA A 230 -3.97 -3.57 14.91
C ALA A 230 -2.89 -2.53 14.56
N GLY A 231 -2.23 -2.69 13.41
CA GLY A 231 -1.33 -1.66 12.87
C GLY A 231 -2.05 -0.33 12.61
N LEU A 232 -3.22 -0.37 11.96
CA LEU A 232 -4.06 0.81 11.73
C LEU A 232 -4.55 1.44 13.05
N GLU A 233 -4.94 0.63 14.03
CA GLU A 233 -5.35 1.11 15.36
C GLU A 233 -4.21 1.85 16.07
N ILE A 234 -2.96 1.36 15.92
CA ILE A 234 -1.78 2.08 16.40
C ILE A 234 -1.64 3.42 15.66
N MET A 235 -1.82 3.47 14.34
CA MET A 235 -1.77 4.73 13.57
C MET A 235 -2.90 5.69 13.94
N HIS A 236 -4.05 5.18 14.40
CA HIS A 236 -5.19 5.97 14.88
C HIS A 236 -5.01 6.50 16.31
N THR A 237 -3.94 6.10 17.00
CA THR A 237 -3.73 6.44 18.42
C THR A 237 -2.37 7.04 18.70
N LYS A 238 -1.35 6.73 17.89
CA LYS A 238 0.01 7.22 18.05
C LYS A 238 0.24 8.47 17.20
N PHE A 239 1.00 9.41 17.76
CA PHE A 239 1.38 10.65 17.08
C PHE A 239 2.57 10.48 16.14
N ASP A 240 3.54 9.63 16.51
CA ASP A 240 4.83 9.43 15.83
C ASP A 240 5.03 7.99 15.33
#